data_AF-A0A450T1C2-F1
#
_entry.id   AF-A0A450T1C2-F1
#
_cell.length_a   1.000
_cell.length_b   1.000
_cell.length_c   1.000
_cell.angle_alpha   90.00
_cell.angle_beta   90.00
_cell.angle_gamma   90.00
#
_symmetry.space_group_name_H-M   'P 1'
#
loop_
_entity.id
_entity.type
_entity.pdbx_description
1 polymer ?
#
loop_
_entity_poly.entity_id
_entity_poly.type
_entity_poly.pdbx_seq_one_letter_code
_entity_poly.pdbx_strand_id
1 'polypeptide(L)' 'KKKRKVHSPEYKAKVGLEALKGVKTINEIGQEYEVHPVQVGQWKKAIQEDAKSLFEVRHPIGRSSLKNA' A
#
# COMPACT_ATOMS: atom_id res chain seq x y z
N LYS A 1 2.55 10.60 -23.90
CA LYS A 1 2.11 9.42 -23.09
C LYS A 1 2.90 9.43 -21.77
N LYS A 2 2.32 9.88 -20.66
CA LYS A 2 3.02 9.95 -19.35
C LYS A 2 3.32 8.51 -18.92
N LYS A 3 4.59 8.09 -18.96
CA LYS A 3 5.01 6.76 -18.49
C LYS A 3 4.56 6.64 -17.04
N ARG A 4 3.58 5.77 -16.76
CA ARG A 4 3.17 5.49 -15.38
C ARG A 4 4.39 4.92 -14.69
N LYS A 5 5.00 5.68 -13.76
CA LYS A 5 6.04 5.14 -12.88
C LYS A 5 5.38 4.01 -12.08
N VAL A 6 5.75 2.78 -12.37
CA VAL A 6 5.28 1.63 -11.62
C VAL A 6 6.15 1.54 -10.38
N HIS A 7 5.61 1.93 -9.23
CA HIS A 7 6.28 1.74 -7.96
C HIS A 7 6.21 0.26 -7.57
N SER A 8 7.31 -0.27 -7.03
CA SER A 8 7.34 -1.65 -6.54
C SER A 8 6.37 -1.84 -5.37
N PRO A 9 5.83 -3.06 -5.15
CA PRO A 9 4.95 -3.33 -4.02
C PRO A 9 5.56 -2.95 -2.67
N GLU A 10 6.85 -3.23 -2.48
CA GLU A 10 7.61 -2.91 -1.26
C GLU A 10 7.68 -1.40 -1.03
N TYR A 11 7.86 -0.64 -2.10
CA TYR A 11 7.91 0.82 -2.04
C TYR A 11 6.55 1.40 -1.61
N LYS A 12 5.45 0.91 -2.21
CA LYS A 12 4.09 1.33 -1.84
C LYS A 12 3.79 1.00 -0.38
N ALA A 13 4.19 -0.20 0.07
CA ALA A 13 4.03 -0.62 1.46
C ALA A 13 4.81 0.28 2.41
N LYS A 14 6.09 0.59 2.11
CA LYS A 14 6.92 1.47 2.93
C LYS A 14 6.31 2.87 3.08
N VAL A 15 5.91 3.48 1.97
CA VAL A 15 5.32 4.83 1.96
C VAL A 15 3.95 4.84 2.65
N GLY A 16 3.11 3.84 2.39
CA GLY A 16 1.81 3.72 3.04
C GLY A 16 1.92 3.47 4.55
N LEU A 17 2.91 2.69 5.00
CA LEU A 17 3.20 2.47 6.42
C LEU A 17 3.67 3.76 7.09
N GLU A 18 4.52 4.54 6.44
CA GLU A 18 4.94 5.84 6.97
C GLU A 18 3.75 6.79 7.15
N ALA A 19 2.82 6.78 6.20
CA ALA A 19 1.56 7.53 6.29
C ALA A 19 0.60 6.97 7.35
N LEU A 20 0.72 5.68 7.68
CA LEU A 20 -0.05 5.04 8.75
C LEU A 20 0.51 5.41 10.13
N LYS A 21 1.84 5.46 10.29
CA LYS A 21 2.52 5.84 11.54
C LYS A 21 2.16 7.26 11.99
N GLY A 22 1.84 8.15 11.06
CA GLY A 22 1.36 9.51 11.36
C GLY A 22 2.44 10.47 11.88
N VAL A 23 3.72 10.09 11.77
CA VAL A 23 4.87 10.95 12.14
C VAL A 23 5.00 12.13 11.18
N LYS A 24 4.72 11.90 9.90
CA LYS A 24 4.72 12.92 8.84
C LYS A 24 3.34 13.00 8.20
N THR A 25 2.95 14.17 7.72
CA THR A 25 1.70 14.34 6.98
C THR A 25 1.80 13.69 5.60
N ILE A 26 0.65 13.36 5.01
CA ILE A 26 0.58 12.78 3.65
C ILE A 26 1.27 13.69 2.62
N ASN A 27 1.21 15.01 2.82
CA ASN A 27 1.83 15.98 1.93
C ASN A 27 3.37 15.95 2.04
N GLU A 28 3.92 15.91 3.24
CA GLU A 28 5.36 15.82 3.47
C GLU A 28 5.92 14.48 2.96
N ILE A 29 5.22 13.38 3.22
CA ILE A 29 5.59 12.06 2.68
C ILE A 29 5.54 12.08 1.15
N GLY A 30 4.52 12.72 0.57
CA GLY A 30 4.44 12.88 -0.88
C GLY A 30 5.62 13.65 -1.46
N GLN A 31 6.08 14.70 -0.77
CA GLN A 31 7.26 15.47 -1.18
C GLN A 31 8.56 14.68 -1.01
N GLU A 32 8.75 14.03 0.14
CA GLU A 32 9.96 13.27 0.46
C GLU A 32 10.17 12.06 -0.45
N TYR A 33 9.09 11.37 -0.77
CA TYR A 33 9.11 10.18 -1.62
C TYR A 33 8.81 10.50 -3.10
N GLU A 34 8.63 11.78 -3.47
CA GLU A 34 8.22 12.20 -4.82
C GLU A 34 6.94 11.48 -5.33
N VAL A 35 6.03 11.18 -4.40
CA VAL A 35 4.75 10.52 -4.66
C VAL A 35 3.61 11.54 -4.51
N HIS A 36 2.59 11.45 -5.37
CA HIS A 36 1.46 12.35 -5.22
C HIS A 36 0.71 12.05 -3.89
N PRO A 37 0.34 13.06 -3.08
CA PRO A 37 -0.33 12.85 -1.78
C PRO A 37 -1.57 11.95 -1.85
N VAL A 38 -2.34 12.04 -2.94
CA VAL A 38 -3.48 11.16 -3.21
C VAL A 38 -3.08 9.67 -3.27
N GLN A 39 -1.94 9.34 -3.89
CA GLN A 39 -1.46 7.96 -3.97
C GLN A 39 -1.00 7.45 -2.60
N VAL A 40 -0.35 8.31 -1.81
CA VAL A 40 0.04 8.00 -0.42
C VAL A 40 -1.20 7.68 0.43
N GLY A 41 -2.25 8.50 0.31
CA GLY A 41 -3.53 8.24 0.98
C GLY A 41 -4.22 6.94 0.53
N GLN A 42 -4.15 6.61 -0.77
CA GLN A 42 -4.64 5.34 -1.29
C GLN A 42 -3.88 4.14 -0.71
N TRP A 43 -2.55 4.20 -0.63
CA TRP A 43 -1.73 3.11 -0.08
C TRP A 43 -1.95 2.93 1.41
N LYS A 44 -2.11 4.02 2.17
CA LYS A 44 -2.49 3.97 3.58
C LYS A 44 -3.80 3.20 3.77
N LYS A 45 -4.85 3.54 3.00
CA LYS A 45 -6.14 2.84 3.04
C LYS A 45 -6.01 1.37 2.67
N ALA A 46 -5.28 1.07 1.59
CA ALA A 46 -5.05 -0.32 1.16
C ALA A 46 -4.41 -1.17 2.27
N ILE A 47 -3.41 -0.63 2.98
CA ILE A 47 -2.78 -1.32 4.11
C ILE A 47 -3.78 -1.56 5.25
N GLN A 48 -4.65 -0.60 5.56
CA GLN A 48 -5.67 -0.76 6.62
C GLN A 48 -6.70 -1.85 6.27
N GLU A 49 -7.16 -1.87 5.02
CA GLU A 49 -8.10 -2.89 4.53
C GLU A 49 -7.45 -4.28 4.50
N ASP A 50 -6.22 -4.39 3.97
CA ASP A 50 -5.47 -5.65 3.98
C ASP A 50 -5.23 -6.13 5.41
N ALA A 51 -4.81 -5.24 6.32
CA ALA A 51 -4.60 -5.59 7.73
C ALA A 51 -5.90 -6.07 8.40
N LYS A 52 -7.04 -5.42 8.14
CA LYS A 52 -8.35 -5.86 8.62
C LYS A 52 -8.68 -7.27 8.13
N SER A 53 -8.42 -7.56 6.84
CA SER A 53 -8.67 -8.88 6.27
C SER A 53 -7.83 -10.00 6.93
N LEU A 54 -6.63 -9.68 7.44
CA LEU A 54 -5.78 -10.65 8.14
C LEU A 54 -6.41 -11.14 9.45
N PHE A 55 -7.22 -10.31 10.11
CA PHE A 55 -7.87 -10.64 11.38
C PHE A 55 -9.33 -11.10 11.23
N GLU A 56 -10.00 -10.77 10.12
CA GLU A 56 -11.37 -11.25 9.83
C GLU A 56 -11.40 -12.72 9.38
N VAL A 57 -10.31 -13.23 8.80
CA VAL A 57 -10.24 -14.62 8.33
C VAL A 57 -9.45 -15.47 9.31
N ARG A 58 -10.15 -16.36 10.03
CA ARG A 58 -9.53 -17.60 10.54
C ARG A 58 -9.03 -18.37 9.32
N HIS A 59 -7.74 -18.22 9.00
CA HIS A 59 -7.15 -18.79 7.80
C HIS A 59 -7.34 -20.32 7.77
N PRO A 60 -8.09 -20.92 6.82
CA PRO A 60 -7.65 -22.18 6.28
C PRO A 60 -6.40 -21.85 5.45
N ILE A 61 -5.25 -22.26 5.96
CA ILE A 61 -4.01 -22.44 5.19
C ILE A 61 -4.32 -22.86 3.74
N GLY A 62 -3.87 -22.07 2.77
CA GLY A 62 -3.97 -22.43 1.35
C GLY A 62 -4.50 -21.33 0.44
N ARG A 63 -3.73 -20.25 0.26
CA ARG A 63 -3.88 -19.40 -0.94
C ARG A 63 -3.05 -20.01 -2.06
N SER A 64 -3.53 -21.12 -2.60
CA SER A 64 -3.01 -21.79 -3.80
C SER A 64 -3.17 -20.84 -4.98
N SER A 65 -2.06 -20.31 -5.46
CA SER A 65 -2.00 -19.62 -6.74
C SER A 65 -2.00 -20.64 -7.88
N LEU A 66 -3.19 -21.09 -8.28
CA LEU A 66 -3.43 -21.67 -9.60
C LEU A 66 -4.54 -20.87 -10.28
N LYS A 67 -4.14 -19.92 -11.12
CA LYS A 67 -4.89 -19.52 -12.31
C LYS A 67 -3.96 -18.77 -13.25
N ASN A 68 -3.37 -19.55 -14.15
CA ASN A 68 -3.13 -19.21 -15.55
C ASN A 68 -2.83 -20.54 -16.25
N ALA A 69 -3.90 -21.15 -16.76
CA ALA A 69 -3.91 -22.13 -17.84
C ALA A 69 -4.87 -21.58 -18.90
#